data_AF-A0A536SN05-F1
#
_entry.id   AF-A0A536SN05-F1
#
_cell.length_a   1.000
_cell.length_b   1.000
_cell.length_c   1.000
_cell.angle_alpha   90.00
_cell.angle_beta   90.00
_cell.angle_gamma   90.00
#
_symmetry.space_group_name_H-M   'P 1'
#
loop_
_entity.id
_entity.type
_entity.pdbx_description
1 polymer ?
#
loop_
_entity_poly.entity_id
_entity_poly.type
_entity_poly.pdbx_seq_one_letter_code
_entity_poly.pdbx_strand_id
1 'polypeptide(L)'
;MDAEWIKDAAKAGVFQLSADAREFARAAAAAGLMVIYVDIHHAHDKEDFLDEVSRALRFPDKLSADWSAFVGGLKDLSWLSAKGWVVILEKSKHFCGGH
;
A
#
# COMPACT_ATOMS: atom_id res chain seq x y z
N MET A 1 4.79 -18.42 -4.64
CA MET A 1 4.00 -18.07 -3.45
C MET A 1 2.56 -17.98 -3.89
N ASP A 2 1.74 -18.93 -3.51
CA ASP A 2 0.33 -19.03 -3.92
C ASP A 2 -0.50 -17.88 -3.34
N ALA A 3 -1.27 -17.20 -4.18
CA ALA A 3 -2.01 -15.99 -3.83
C ALA A 3 -3.24 -16.24 -2.93
N GLU A 4 -3.46 -17.46 -2.43
CA GLU A 4 -4.65 -17.79 -1.61
C GLU A 4 -4.68 -17.09 -0.25
N TRP A 5 -3.52 -16.79 0.35
CA TRP A 5 -3.45 -16.11 1.65
C TRP A 5 -3.95 -14.67 1.61
N ILE A 6 -3.98 -14.05 0.42
CA ILE A 6 -4.31 -12.63 0.25
C ILE A 6 -5.78 -12.32 0.60
N LYS A 7 -6.62 -13.35 0.68
CA LYS A 7 -8.05 -13.26 1.04
C LYS A 7 -8.29 -13.30 2.55
N ASP A 8 -7.28 -13.64 3.34
CA ASP A 8 -7.37 -13.74 4.79
C ASP A 8 -6.85 -12.47 5.46
N ALA A 9 -7.77 -11.69 6.04
CA ALA A 9 -7.42 -10.43 6.69
C ALA A 9 -6.52 -10.62 7.93
N ALA A 10 -6.53 -11.80 8.57
CA ALA A 10 -5.64 -12.09 9.70
C ALA A 10 -4.19 -12.35 9.25
N LYS A 11 -3.97 -12.60 7.95
CA LYS A 11 -2.66 -12.66 7.30
C LYS A 11 -2.28 -11.35 6.60
N ALA A 12 -3.07 -10.28 6.77
CA ALA A 12 -2.71 -8.97 6.26
C ALA A 12 -1.44 -8.46 6.96
N GLY A 13 -0.51 -7.91 6.19
CA GLY A 13 0.79 -7.48 6.68
C GLY A 13 1.62 -6.84 5.57
N VAL A 14 2.81 -6.39 5.95
CA VAL A 14 3.80 -5.87 5.00
C VAL A 14 4.65 -7.05 4.51
N PHE A 15 4.64 -7.28 3.21
CA PHE A 15 5.39 -8.36 2.58
C PHE A 15 6.36 -7.80 1.55
N GLN A 16 7.58 -8.30 1.56
CA GLN A 16 8.53 -8.01 0.50
C GLN A 16 8.24 -8.93 -0.69
N LEU A 17 7.92 -8.34 -1.84
CA LEU A 17 7.65 -9.10 -3.05
C LEU A 17 8.95 -9.63 -3.66
N SER A 18 9.07 -10.95 -3.76
CA SER A 18 10.16 -11.63 -4.48
C SER A 18 9.84 -11.82 -5.98
N ALA A 19 8.58 -11.59 -6.36
CA ALA A 19 8.07 -11.73 -7.72
C ALA A 19 7.73 -10.36 -8.32
N ASP A 20 7.53 -10.32 -9.64
CA ASP A 20 7.16 -9.08 -10.33
C ASP A 20 5.86 -8.50 -9.78
N ALA A 21 5.90 -7.21 -9.40
CA ALA A 21 4.78 -6.52 -8.77
C ALA A 21 3.52 -6.53 -9.66
N ARG A 22 3.70 -6.52 -10.98
CA ARG A 22 2.60 -6.53 -11.94
C ARG A 22 1.91 -7.89 -12.01
N GLU A 23 2.68 -8.98 -11.89
CA GLU A 23 2.13 -10.33 -11.81
C GLU A 23 1.32 -10.52 -10.52
N PHE A 24 1.84 -10.01 -9.39
CA PHE A 24 1.13 -10.03 -8.12
C PHE A 24 -0.17 -9.21 -8.18
N ALA A 25 -0.12 -8.02 -8.77
CA ALA A 25 -1.31 -7.20 -8.98
C ALA A 25 -2.37 -7.88 -9.84
N ARG A 26 -1.96 -8.60 -10.90
CA ARG A 26 -2.88 -9.40 -11.71
C ARG A 26 -3.58 -10.48 -10.87
N ALA A 27 -2.83 -11.18 -10.02
CA ALA A 27 -3.39 -12.18 -9.12
C ALA A 27 -4.36 -11.58 -8.08
N ALA A 28 -4.00 -10.44 -7.49
CA ALA A 28 -4.84 -9.73 -6.53
C ALA A 28 -6.14 -9.21 -7.18
N ALA A 29 -6.06 -8.64 -8.38
CA ALA A 29 -7.22 -8.21 -9.14
C ALA A 29 -8.13 -9.40 -9.52
N ALA A 30 -7.56 -10.53 -9.92
CA ALA A 30 -8.30 -11.76 -10.18
C ALA A 30 -9.00 -12.32 -8.91
N ALA A 31 -8.44 -12.06 -7.73
CA ALA A 31 -9.06 -12.37 -6.44
C ALA A 31 -10.16 -11.37 -6.02
N GLY A 32 -10.40 -10.31 -6.80
CA GLY A 32 -11.40 -9.27 -6.51
C GLY A 32 -10.91 -8.22 -5.50
N LEU A 33 -9.60 -8.10 -5.30
CA LEU A 33 -9.00 -7.06 -4.47
C LEU A 33 -8.70 -5.81 -5.28
N MET A 34 -8.79 -4.65 -4.63
CA MET A 34 -8.38 -3.40 -5.25
C MET A 34 -6.88 -3.23 -5.11
N VAL A 35 -6.18 -3.16 -6.25
CA VAL A 35 -4.75 -2.92 -6.29
C VAL A 35 -4.48 -1.44 -6.45
N ILE A 36 -3.63 -0.90 -5.59
CA ILE A 36 -3.26 0.52 -5.54
C ILE A 36 -1.75 0.58 -5.66
N TYR A 37 -1.30 1.23 -6.73
CA TYR A 37 0.12 1.46 -6.96
C TYR A 37 0.52 2.81 -6.38
N VAL A 38 1.62 2.82 -5.66
CA VAL A 38 2.21 4.03 -5.10
C VAL A 38 3.65 4.10 -5.58
N ASP A 39 3.95 5.10 -6.40
CA ASP A 39 5.31 5.37 -6.84
C ASP A 39 5.99 6.24 -5.79
N ILE A 40 6.89 5.63 -5.00
CA ILE A 40 7.62 6.33 -3.94
C ILE A 40 9.02 6.75 -4.38
N HIS A 41 9.28 6.86 -5.68
CA HIS A 41 10.58 7.32 -6.20
C HIS A 41 10.94 8.74 -5.74
N HIS A 42 9.93 9.59 -5.54
CA HIS A 42 10.09 10.98 -5.11
C HIS A 42 9.99 11.15 -3.60
N ALA A 43 9.69 10.07 -2.85
CA ALA A 43 9.59 10.13 -1.40
C ALA A 43 10.99 10.11 -0.78
N HIS A 44 11.49 11.29 -0.41
CA HIS A 44 12.82 11.45 0.19
C HIS A 44 12.80 11.40 1.72
N ASP A 45 11.65 11.70 2.30
CA ASP A 45 11.43 11.66 3.74
C ASP A 45 10.03 11.11 4.07
N LYS A 46 9.76 10.99 5.36
CA LYS A 46 8.49 10.47 5.88
C LYS A 46 7.30 11.31 5.40
N GLU A 47 7.44 12.63 5.29
CA GLU A 47 6.33 13.51 4.92
C GLU A 47 5.98 13.32 3.45
N ASP A 48 6.97 13.28 2.55
CA ASP A 48 6.75 12.97 1.14
C ASP A 48 6.13 11.57 0.96
N PHE A 49 6.60 10.57 1.71
CA PHE A 49 6.02 9.21 1.66
C PHE A 49 4.55 9.22 2.06
N LEU A 50 4.21 9.89 3.17
CA LEU A 50 2.84 9.98 3.66
C LEU A 50 1.95 10.76 2.70
N ASP A 51 2.44 11.83 2.06
CA ASP A 51 1.70 12.57 1.03
C ASP A 51 1.38 11.70 -0.19
N GLU A 52 2.39 11.00 -0.72
CA GLU A 52 2.26 10.14 -1.89
C GLU A 52 1.27 9.00 -1.63
N VAL A 53 1.39 8.34 -0.48
CA VAL A 53 0.47 7.26 -0.10
C VAL A 53 -0.94 7.80 0.18
N SER A 54 -1.06 8.97 0.82
CA SER A 54 -2.37 9.61 1.05
C SER A 54 -3.10 9.88 -0.26
N ARG A 55 -2.37 10.39 -1.25
CA ARG A 55 -2.88 10.70 -2.58
C ARG A 55 -3.30 9.44 -3.34
N ALA A 56 -2.48 8.39 -3.30
CA ALA A 56 -2.77 7.13 -3.97
C ALA A 56 -3.99 6.40 -3.37
N LEU A 57 -4.12 6.42 -2.04
CA LEU A 57 -5.26 5.87 -1.31
C LEU A 57 -6.50 6.79 -1.31
N ARG A 58 -6.38 7.99 -1.91
CA ARG A 58 -7.43 9.01 -1.96
C ARG A 58 -8.04 9.30 -0.60
N PHE A 59 -7.18 9.49 0.40
CA PHE A 59 -7.65 9.89 1.72
C PHE A 59 -8.48 11.18 1.62
N PRO A 60 -9.62 11.25 2.33
CA PRO A 60 -10.47 12.44 2.32
C PRO A 60 -9.80 13.64 3.00
N ASP A 61 -8.88 13.39 3.94
CA ASP A 61 -8.09 14.41 4.63
C ASP A 61 -6.59 14.09 4.52
N LYS A 62 -5.76 15.11 4.69
CA LYS A 62 -4.31 14.95 4.59
C LYS A 62 -3.82 14.25 5.85
N LEU A 63 -3.20 13.08 5.72
CA LEU A 63 -2.62 12.41 6.87
C LEU A 63 -1.57 13.32 7.52
N SER A 64 -1.60 13.42 8.85
CA SER A 64 -0.51 14.09 9.57
C SER A 64 0.79 13.32 9.34
N ALA A 65 1.92 13.98 9.55
CA ALA A 65 3.24 13.36 9.46
C ALA A 65 3.48 12.26 10.52
N ASP A 66 2.47 11.79 11.25
CA ASP A 66 2.57 10.77 12.27
C ASP A 66 2.24 9.38 11.73
N TRP A 67 3.14 8.43 11.98
CA TRP A 67 2.89 7.02 11.66
C TRP A 67 1.61 6.46 12.28
N SER A 68 1.21 6.99 13.45
CA SER A 68 -0.03 6.60 14.11
C SER A 68 -1.27 7.02 13.30
N ALA A 69 -1.26 8.21 12.69
CA ALA A 69 -2.34 8.66 11.83
C ALA A 69 -2.42 7.80 10.56
N PHE A 70 -1.28 7.46 9.98
CA PHE A 70 -1.21 6.54 8.85
C PHE A 70 -1.77 5.16 9.16
N VAL A 71 -1.36 4.56 10.29
CA VAL A 71 -1.87 3.25 10.73
C VAL A 71 -3.38 3.31 11.02
N GLY A 72 -3.86 4.41 11.62
CA GLY A 72 -5.28 4.65 11.81
C GLY A 72 -6.04 4.70 10.48
N GLY A 73 -5.49 5.43 9.51
CA GLY A 73 -6.02 5.53 8.17
C GLY A 73 -6.07 4.20 7.42
N LEU A 74 -5.02 3.37 7.51
CA LEU A 74 -5.02 2.04 6.90
C LEU A 74 -6.05 1.08 7.51
N LYS A 75 -6.47 1.31 8.75
CA LYS A 75 -7.52 0.50 9.40
C LYS A 75 -8.92 0.88 8.94
N ASP A 76 -9.11 2.14 8.54
CA ASP A 76 -10.37 2.66 8.05
C ASP A 76 -10.18 3.21 6.65
N LEU A 77 -10.27 2.36 5.62
CA LEU A 77 -10.36 2.80 4.22
C LEU A 77 -11.78 2.59 3.69
N SER A 78 -12.78 2.88 4.52
CA SER A 78 -14.20 2.67 4.22
C SER A 78 -14.69 3.44 2.97
N TRP A 79 -13.97 4.49 2.55
CA TRP A 79 -14.25 5.22 1.29
C TRP A 79 -13.81 4.44 0.03
N LEU A 80 -12.93 3.45 0.17
CA LEU A 80 -12.54 2.55 -0.91
C LEU A 80 -13.52 1.39 -0.96
N SER A 81 -14.49 1.47 -1.88
CA SER A 81 -15.53 0.45 -2.07
C SER A 81 -14.98 -0.86 -2.67
N ALA A 82 -14.22 -1.61 -1.88
CA ALA A 82 -13.61 -2.88 -2.26
C ALA A 82 -13.65 -3.90 -1.11
N LYS A 83 -13.64 -5.20 -1.46
CA LYS A 83 -13.63 -6.29 -0.47
C LYS A 83 -12.31 -6.41 0.30
N GLY A 84 -11.26 -5.79 -0.21
CA GLY A 84 -9.93 -5.71 0.37
C GLY A 84 -8.99 -4.97 -0.57
N TRP A 85 -7.84 -4.55 -0.06
CA TRP A 85 -6.92 -3.67 -0.77
C TRP A 85 -5.50 -4.23 -0.74
N VAL A 86 -4.78 -4.01 -1.83
CA VAL A 86 -3.36 -4.34 -1.95
C VAL A 86 -2.64 -3.08 -2.35
N VAL A 87 -1.77 -2.58 -1.46
CA VAL A 87 -0.93 -1.42 -1.73
C VAL A 87 0.44 -1.91 -2.16
N ILE A 88 0.84 -1.55 -3.37
CA ILE A 88 2.14 -1.90 -3.94
C ILE A 88 2.99 -0.63 -3.96
N LEU A 89 4.08 -0.65 -3.19
CA LEU A 89 5.08 0.42 -3.17
C LEU A 89 6.14 0.12 -4.22
N GLU A 90 6.20 0.93 -5.29
CA GLU A 90 7.17 0.77 -6.36
C GLU A 90 8.38 1.70 -6.16
N LYS A 91 9.54 1.28 -6.68
CA LYS A 91 10.80 2.07 -6.66
C LYS A 91 11.31 2.44 -5.25
N SER A 92 11.02 1.60 -4.25
CA SER A 92 11.43 1.77 -2.84
C SER A 92 12.94 1.76 -2.57
N LYS A 93 13.79 1.46 -3.57
CA LYS A 93 15.24 1.38 -3.42
C LYS A 93 15.88 2.65 -2.86
N HIS A 94 15.32 3.82 -3.18
CA HIS A 94 15.81 5.10 -2.67
C HIS A 94 15.38 5.37 -1.22
N PHE A 95 14.27 4.78 -0.78
CA PHE A 95 13.71 4.97 0.56
C PHE A 95 14.40 4.08 1.62
N CYS A 96 14.78 2.84 1.27
CA CYS A 96 15.44 1.91 2.22
C CYS A 96 16.93 2.21 2.47
N GLY A 97 17.52 3.21 1.80
CA GLY A 97 18.95 3.53 1.89
C GLY A 97 19.31 4.60 2.92
N GLY A 98 18.33 5.24 3.57
CA GLY A 98 18.57 6.37 4.45
C GLY A 98 17.58 6.43 5.61
N HIS A 99 17.70 5.52 6.57
CA HIS A 99 17.20 5.71 7.93
C HIS A 99 18.03 4.92 8.94
#